data_AF-A0A3N5SQU1-F1
#
_entry.id   AF-A0A3N5SQU1-F1
#
_cell.length_a   1.000
_cell.length_b   1.000
_cell.length_c   1.000
_cell.angle_alpha   90.00
_cell.angle_beta   90.00
_cell.angle_gamma   90.00
#
_symmetry.space_group_name_H-M   'P 1'
#
loop_
_entity.id
_entity.type
_entity.pdbx_description
1 polymer ?
#
loop_
_entity_poly.entity_id
_entity_poly.type
_entity_poly.pdbx_seq_one_letter_code
_entity_poly.pdbx_strand_id
1 'polypeptide(L)'
;MTTRKHLIDQRLSRRDFLRTASAIAAGMLISDVAPARAIQEWTPRPKVAIARAYSYNRAVIRLRVQTLLDQLGGLADVVRPGDKVVIKPNLTGGSGWQQWIDVPADESMVTHAEVVRALAEAVIDAGAGQVMIAEAIWDWASYENWGYVDVAKDLNATLIDLNSDQPYGTFIAQMVGDDWYVYDWITFNPALVEADVFMSVAKLKTHQLAGVTLSMKNLVGTVPLAFYQLNNDGYRTALHGPGDESSRRLPRVIVDLNRARPV
;
A
#
# COMPACT_ATOMS: atom_id res chain seq x y z
N MET A 1 41.99 -39.06 27.54
CA MET A 1 42.09 -37.58 27.48
C MET A 1 42.06 -37.22 26.01
N THR A 2 40.98 -36.70 25.43
CA THR A 2 40.52 -35.30 25.58
C THR A 2 39.08 -35.20 25.09
N THR A 3 38.15 -34.74 25.93
CA THR A 3 36.72 -34.63 25.62
C THR A 3 36.42 -33.28 24.96
N ARG A 4 35.91 -33.28 23.72
CA ARG A 4 35.35 -32.09 23.05
C ARG A 4 34.13 -31.59 23.83
N LYS A 5 34.19 -30.37 24.38
CA LYS A 5 32.99 -29.66 24.86
C LYS A 5 32.30 -28.98 23.68
N HIS A 6 31.04 -29.32 23.44
CA HIS A 6 30.13 -28.59 22.57
C HIS A 6 29.94 -27.15 23.10
N LEU A 7 30.23 -26.15 22.28
CA LEU A 7 29.75 -24.79 22.47
C LEU A 7 28.30 -24.75 22.00
N ILE A 8 27.37 -24.66 22.96
CA ILE A 8 25.97 -24.35 22.71
C ILE A 8 25.91 -22.86 22.35
N ASP A 9 25.50 -22.57 21.12
CA ASP A 9 25.16 -21.22 20.65
C ASP A 9 23.97 -20.70 21.45
N GLN A 10 24.23 -19.99 22.56
CA GLN A 10 23.20 -19.34 23.35
C GLN A 10 22.74 -18.08 22.59
N ARG A 11 21.80 -18.26 21.67
CA ARG A 11 21.08 -17.16 21.06
C ARG A 11 20.30 -16.41 22.14
N LEU A 12 20.73 -15.18 22.44
CA LEU A 12 19.97 -14.22 23.23
C LEU A 12 18.55 -14.12 22.67
N SER A 13 17.55 -14.49 23.48
CA SER A 13 16.16 -14.36 23.06
C SER A 13 15.76 -12.88 23.06
N ARG A 14 14.72 -12.53 22.27
CA ARG A 14 14.16 -11.16 22.27
C ARG A 14 13.75 -10.69 23.69
N ARG A 15 13.38 -11.63 24.57
CA ARG A 15 13.06 -11.35 25.97
C ARG A 15 14.30 -11.02 26.81
N ASP A 16 15.42 -11.68 26.55
CA ASP A 16 16.67 -11.43 27.28
C ASP A 16 17.27 -10.07 26.89
N PHE A 17 17.17 -9.70 25.61
CA PHE A 17 17.55 -8.36 25.14
C PHE A 17 16.75 -7.26 25.84
N LEU A 18 15.42 -7.40 25.91
CA LEU A 18 14.56 -6.39 26.54
C LEU A 18 14.80 -6.26 28.06
N ARG A 19 15.10 -7.37 28.75
CA ARG A 19 15.48 -7.37 30.17
C ARG A 19 16.84 -6.72 30.42
N THR A 20 17.79 -6.93 29.52
CA THR A 20 19.14 -6.35 29.64
C THR A 20 19.12 -4.86 29.34
N ALA A 21 18.32 -4.42 28.37
CA ALA A 21 18.12 -3.01 28.05
C ALA A 21 17.47 -2.22 29.21
N SER A 22 16.58 -2.85 29.98
CA SER A 22 15.95 -2.22 31.15
C SER A 22 16.90 -2.12 32.36
N ALA A 23 17.88 -3.02 32.50
CA ALA A 23 18.90 -2.93 33.55
C ALA A 23 19.90 -1.78 33.31
N ILE A 24 20.23 -1.46 32.06
CA ILE A 24 21.11 -0.32 31.72
C ILE A 24 20.43 1.02 32.07
N ALA A 25 19.11 1.12 31.89
CA ALA A 25 18.35 2.32 32.24
C ALA A 25 18.32 2.61 33.76
N ALA A 26 18.44 1.58 34.61
CA ALA A 26 18.49 1.76 36.07
C ALA A 26 19.87 2.21 36.58
N GLY A 27 20.94 1.98 35.81
CA GLY A 27 22.32 2.34 36.19
C GLY A 27 22.72 3.78 35.90
N MET A 28 21.91 4.55 35.18
CA MET A 28 22.22 5.94 34.80
C MET A 28 21.60 7.00 35.74
N LEU A 29 21.05 6.61 36.89
CA LEU A 29 20.41 7.53 37.83
C LEU A 29 21.39 8.26 38.79
N ILE A 30 22.69 8.27 38.49
CA ILE A 30 23.69 9.05 39.24
C ILE A 30 24.44 9.99 38.30
N SER A 31 23.70 10.95 37.71
CA SER A 31 24.29 12.15 37.14
C SER A 31 23.26 13.27 37.21
N ASP A 32 23.58 14.34 37.94
CA ASP A 32 22.75 15.55 38.18
C ASP A 32 22.54 16.43 36.93
N VAL A 33 22.41 15.83 35.76
CA VAL A 33 21.88 16.51 34.58
C VAL A 33 20.40 16.19 34.56
N ALA A 34 19.57 17.16 34.96
CA ALA A 34 18.13 17.05 34.81
C ALA A 34 17.84 16.62 33.35
N PRO A 35 17.30 15.41 33.11
CA PRO A 35 16.95 15.04 31.77
C PRO A 35 15.88 16.03 31.35
N ALA A 36 16.16 16.78 30.28
CA ALA A 36 15.09 17.44 29.54
C ALA A 36 14.00 16.40 29.40
N ARG A 37 12.84 16.64 30.02
CA ARG A 37 11.67 15.77 29.88
C ARG A 37 11.40 15.74 28.38
N ALA A 38 11.92 14.73 27.70
CA ALA A 38 11.44 14.34 26.40
C ALA A 38 9.98 14.05 26.66
N ILE A 39 9.12 15.00 26.27
CA ILE A 39 7.71 14.73 26.12
C ILE A 39 7.71 13.63 25.05
N GLN A 40 7.62 12.39 25.50
CA GLN A 40 7.45 11.26 24.62
C GLN A 40 6.08 11.49 24.00
N GLU A 41 6.06 12.13 22.83
CA GLU A 41 4.86 12.27 22.03
C GLU A 41 4.25 10.88 21.92
N TRP A 42 3.08 10.73 22.55
CA TRP A 42 2.36 9.48 22.58
C TRP A 42 1.78 9.30 21.19
N THR A 43 2.60 8.81 20.25
CA THR A 43 2.15 8.46 18.92
C THR A 43 1.12 7.33 19.10
N PRO A 44 -0.14 7.55 18.70
CA PRO A 44 -1.16 6.52 18.80
C PRO A 44 -0.65 5.25 18.12
N ARG A 45 -0.78 4.11 18.80
CA ARG A 45 -0.37 2.84 18.18
C ARG A 45 -1.21 2.60 16.94
N PRO A 46 -0.60 2.19 15.81
CA PRO A 46 -1.37 1.80 14.63
C PRO A 46 -2.44 0.76 14.98
N LYS A 47 -3.68 0.98 14.54
CA LYS A 47 -4.75 -0.01 14.66
C LYS A 47 -4.60 -1.05 13.54
N VAL A 48 -4.74 -2.32 13.88
CA VAL A 48 -4.62 -3.42 12.93
C VAL A 48 -5.78 -4.39 13.16
N ALA A 49 -6.40 -4.81 12.08
CA ALA A 49 -7.46 -5.81 12.07
C ALA A 49 -7.07 -7.00 11.19
N ILE A 50 -7.55 -8.19 11.54
CA ILE A 50 -7.33 -9.41 10.76
C ILE A 50 -8.60 -10.25 10.72
N ALA A 51 -8.93 -10.76 9.54
CA ALA A 51 -10.07 -11.62 9.30
C ALA A 51 -9.69 -12.68 8.27
N ARG A 52 -10.30 -13.86 8.39
CA ARG A 52 -10.06 -14.99 7.47
C ARG A 52 -11.24 -15.18 6.53
N ALA A 53 -10.97 -15.16 5.23
CA ALA A 53 -11.90 -15.61 4.18
C ALA A 53 -11.35 -16.89 3.53
N TYR A 54 -12.25 -17.79 3.13
CA TYR A 54 -11.89 -19.08 2.49
C TYR A 54 -12.27 -19.12 1.00
N SER A 55 -12.89 -18.06 0.50
CA SER A 55 -13.27 -17.88 -0.89
C SER A 55 -13.52 -16.39 -1.14
N TYR A 56 -13.58 -16.01 -2.42
CA TYR A 56 -14.02 -14.67 -2.84
C TYR A 56 -15.52 -14.57 -3.10
N ASN A 57 -16.32 -15.45 -2.49
CA ASN A 57 -17.78 -15.32 -2.54
C ASN A 57 -18.19 -13.94 -1.98
N ARG A 58 -19.02 -13.21 -2.73
CA ARG A 58 -19.47 -11.85 -2.41
C ARG A 58 -19.93 -11.68 -0.97
N ALA A 59 -20.84 -12.53 -0.50
CA ALA A 59 -21.39 -12.43 0.85
C ALA A 59 -20.32 -12.68 1.93
N VAL A 60 -19.42 -13.64 1.67
CA VAL A 60 -18.29 -13.92 2.58
C VAL A 60 -17.35 -12.72 2.64
N ILE A 61 -16.94 -12.17 1.50
CA ILE A 61 -16.02 -11.02 1.45
C ILE A 61 -16.66 -9.78 2.10
N ARG A 62 -17.91 -9.47 1.79
CA ARG A 62 -18.63 -8.34 2.42
C ARG A 62 -18.62 -8.46 3.93
N LEU A 63 -18.97 -9.62 4.48
CA LEU A 63 -18.95 -9.85 5.93
C LEU A 63 -17.55 -9.69 6.54
N ARG A 64 -16.51 -10.18 5.86
CA ARG A 64 -15.12 -10.10 6.35
C ARG A 64 -14.56 -8.69 6.29
N VAL A 65 -14.84 -7.93 5.23
CA VAL A 65 -14.46 -6.52 5.16
C VAL A 65 -15.17 -5.71 6.23
N GLN A 66 -16.48 -5.92 6.45
CA GLN A 66 -17.20 -5.26 7.54
C GLN A 66 -16.57 -5.59 8.90
N THR A 67 -16.26 -6.87 9.16
CA THR A 67 -15.59 -7.29 10.40
C THR A 67 -14.25 -6.56 10.61
N LEU A 68 -13.47 -6.37 9.54
CA LEU A 68 -12.20 -5.63 9.61
C LEU A 68 -12.44 -4.16 9.96
N LEU A 69 -13.39 -3.51 9.29
CA LEU A 69 -13.73 -2.11 9.53
C LEU A 69 -14.23 -1.89 10.96
N ASP A 70 -15.11 -2.76 11.47
CA ASP A 70 -15.61 -2.68 12.85
C ASP A 70 -14.47 -2.78 13.87
N GLN A 71 -13.50 -3.67 13.64
CA GLN A 71 -12.30 -3.79 14.50
C GLN A 71 -11.40 -2.56 14.45
N LEU A 72 -11.38 -1.83 13.33
CA LEU A 72 -10.64 -0.57 13.18
C LEU A 72 -11.38 0.62 13.82
N GLY A 73 -12.68 0.47 14.11
CA GLY A 73 -13.54 1.50 14.69
C GLY A 73 -14.51 2.15 13.69
N GLY A 74 -14.70 1.53 12.52
CA GLY A 74 -15.53 2.05 11.43
C GLY A 74 -14.78 2.99 10.51
N LEU A 75 -15.53 3.79 9.74
CA LEU A 75 -15.01 4.73 8.75
C LEU A 75 -15.33 6.20 9.08
N ALA A 76 -16.01 6.49 10.18
CA ALA A 76 -16.53 7.83 10.48
C ALA A 76 -15.44 8.90 10.71
N ASP A 77 -14.23 8.50 11.07
CA ASP A 77 -13.06 9.36 11.21
C ASP A 77 -12.25 9.49 9.91
N VAL A 78 -12.56 8.68 8.89
CA VAL A 78 -11.85 8.63 7.60
C VAL A 78 -12.68 9.21 6.46
N VAL A 79 -13.97 8.88 6.39
CA VAL A 79 -14.89 9.28 5.31
C VAL A 79 -15.97 10.19 5.88
N ARG A 80 -16.11 11.37 5.29
CA ARG A 80 -17.15 12.35 5.61
C ARG A 80 -18.21 12.40 4.51
N PRO A 81 -19.43 12.85 4.82
CA PRO A 81 -20.47 13.05 3.82
C PRO A 81 -20.00 13.97 2.68
N GLY A 82 -20.08 13.47 1.45
CA GLY A 82 -19.69 14.21 0.24
C GLY A 82 -18.25 14.01 -0.23
N ASP A 83 -17.41 13.29 0.53
CA ASP A 83 -16.01 13.08 0.17
C ASP A 83 -15.85 12.37 -1.19
N LYS A 84 -14.84 12.80 -1.93
CA LYS A 84 -14.30 12.08 -3.09
C LYS A 84 -13.32 11.02 -2.62
N VAL A 85 -13.70 9.76 -2.76
CA VAL A 85 -12.88 8.61 -2.32
C VAL A 85 -12.22 7.95 -3.53
N VAL A 86 -10.90 7.81 -3.48
CA VAL A 86 -10.15 6.96 -4.42
C VAL A 86 -9.76 5.66 -3.73
N ILE A 87 -10.17 4.53 -4.32
CA ILE A 87 -9.72 3.20 -3.93
C ILE A 87 -8.72 2.71 -4.97
N LYS A 88 -7.50 2.43 -4.51
CA LYS A 88 -6.41 1.91 -5.34
C LYS A 88 -6.24 0.40 -5.13
N PRO A 89 -6.67 -0.45 -6.08
CA PRO A 89 -6.36 -1.88 -6.03
C PRO A 89 -4.87 -2.15 -6.34
N ASN A 90 -4.48 -3.42 -6.41
CA ASN A 90 -3.19 -3.85 -6.96
C ASN A 90 -3.41 -4.68 -8.23
N LEU A 91 -3.42 -4.05 -9.41
CA LEU A 91 -3.66 -4.72 -10.70
C LEU A 91 -2.39 -4.72 -11.57
N THR A 92 -1.46 -5.61 -11.26
CA THR A 92 -0.16 -5.68 -11.94
C THR A 92 -0.13 -6.74 -13.04
N GLY A 93 0.70 -6.50 -14.06
CA GLY A 93 1.01 -7.45 -15.12
C GLY A 93 0.12 -7.29 -16.35
N GLY A 94 -1.16 -7.00 -16.16
CA GLY A 94 -2.11 -6.91 -17.26
C GLY A 94 -2.82 -8.23 -17.57
N SER A 95 -3.81 -8.17 -18.45
CA SER A 95 -4.69 -9.29 -18.77
C SER A 95 -3.95 -10.50 -19.37
N GLY A 96 -2.85 -10.24 -20.07
CA GLY A 96 -1.99 -11.27 -20.66
C GLY A 96 -1.24 -12.14 -19.64
N TRP A 97 -1.16 -11.79 -18.36
CA TRP A 97 -0.42 -12.59 -17.38
C TRP A 97 -1.09 -13.92 -17.04
N GLN A 98 -2.41 -14.03 -17.22
CA GLN A 98 -3.15 -15.25 -16.88
C GLN A 98 -2.59 -16.48 -17.60
N GLN A 99 -2.01 -16.32 -18.80
CA GLN A 99 -1.43 -17.44 -19.56
C GLN A 99 -0.14 -18.02 -18.94
N TRP A 100 0.50 -17.30 -18.01
CA TRP A 100 1.77 -17.68 -17.37
C TRP A 100 1.59 -18.25 -15.96
N ILE A 101 0.34 -18.38 -15.49
CA ILE A 101 -0.01 -18.84 -14.15
C ILE A 101 -1.12 -19.88 -14.21
N ASP A 102 -0.98 -20.96 -13.45
CA ASP A 102 -1.95 -22.06 -13.40
C ASP A 102 -3.13 -21.79 -12.44
N VAL A 103 -3.10 -20.64 -11.77
CA VAL A 103 -4.13 -20.18 -10.83
C VAL A 103 -4.72 -18.87 -11.33
N PRO A 104 -6.00 -18.57 -11.04
CA PRO A 104 -6.57 -17.28 -11.42
C PRO A 104 -5.76 -16.10 -10.86
N ALA A 105 -5.49 -15.09 -11.69
CA ALA A 105 -4.70 -13.92 -11.32
C ALA A 105 -5.33 -13.15 -10.15
N ASP A 106 -6.65 -13.01 -10.17
CA ASP A 106 -7.47 -12.39 -9.13
C ASP A 106 -7.49 -13.17 -7.82
N GLU A 107 -7.28 -14.48 -7.87
CA GLU A 107 -7.08 -15.30 -6.68
C GLU A 107 -5.64 -15.24 -6.13
N SER A 108 -4.63 -15.05 -6.99
CA SER A 108 -3.22 -15.22 -6.62
C SER A 108 -2.39 -13.94 -6.51
N MET A 109 -2.51 -13.01 -7.46
CA MET A 109 -1.54 -11.93 -7.63
C MET A 109 -2.14 -10.52 -7.70
N VAL A 110 -3.41 -10.37 -8.06
CA VAL A 110 -4.08 -9.06 -8.06
C VAL A 110 -5.14 -8.97 -6.96
N THR A 111 -5.52 -7.73 -6.62
CA THR A 111 -6.63 -7.50 -5.69
C THR A 111 -7.93 -7.95 -6.35
N HIS A 112 -8.64 -8.87 -5.69
CA HIS A 112 -9.91 -9.38 -6.20
C HIS A 112 -11.00 -8.30 -6.12
N ALA A 113 -11.80 -8.15 -7.18
CA ALA A 113 -12.80 -7.08 -7.29
C ALA A 113 -13.84 -7.09 -6.15
N GLU A 114 -14.27 -8.26 -5.67
CA GLU A 114 -15.20 -8.34 -4.53
C GLU A 114 -14.66 -7.74 -3.22
N VAL A 115 -13.34 -7.65 -3.02
CA VAL A 115 -12.74 -6.94 -1.87
C VAL A 115 -12.92 -5.44 -2.04
N VAL A 116 -12.68 -4.93 -3.25
CA VAL A 116 -12.87 -3.52 -3.60
C VAL A 116 -14.35 -3.14 -3.56
N ARG A 117 -15.24 -4.01 -4.04
CA ARG A 117 -16.70 -3.86 -3.95
C ARG A 117 -17.14 -3.68 -2.50
N ALA A 118 -16.75 -4.60 -1.61
CA ALA A 118 -17.15 -4.54 -0.22
C ALA A 118 -16.64 -3.28 0.50
N LEU A 119 -15.42 -2.83 0.19
CA LEU A 119 -14.90 -1.56 0.71
C LEU A 119 -15.64 -0.35 0.11
N ALA A 120 -15.89 -0.37 -1.20
CA ALA A 120 -16.62 0.68 -1.90
C ALA A 120 -18.06 0.84 -1.38
N GLU A 121 -18.76 -0.26 -1.12
CA GLU A 121 -20.06 -0.27 -0.45
C GLU A 121 -19.98 0.39 0.94
N ALA A 122 -18.96 0.03 1.74
CA ALA A 122 -18.81 0.59 3.08
C ALA A 122 -18.49 2.11 3.08
N VAL A 123 -17.70 2.60 2.11
CA VAL A 123 -17.43 4.05 2.01
C VAL A 123 -18.65 4.82 1.48
N ILE A 124 -19.46 4.22 0.60
CA ILE A 124 -20.75 4.79 0.16
C ILE A 124 -21.71 4.85 1.35
N ASP A 125 -21.82 3.78 2.14
CA ASP A 125 -22.64 3.74 3.35
C ASP A 125 -22.16 4.78 4.40
N ALA A 126 -20.86 5.10 4.42
CA ALA A 126 -20.28 6.16 5.24
C ALA A 126 -20.53 7.59 4.70
N GLY A 127 -21.12 7.73 3.52
CA GLY A 127 -21.55 9.01 2.94
C GLY A 127 -20.65 9.57 1.84
N ALA A 128 -19.73 8.80 1.28
CA ALA A 128 -18.91 9.25 0.15
C ALA A 128 -19.78 9.82 -0.98
N GLY A 129 -19.43 11.01 -1.47
CA GLY A 129 -20.15 11.67 -2.57
C GLY A 129 -19.74 11.12 -3.94
N GLN A 130 -18.51 10.60 -4.05
CA GLN A 130 -17.98 10.00 -5.27
C GLN A 130 -16.99 8.90 -4.91
N VAL A 131 -17.05 7.77 -5.64
CA VAL A 131 -16.06 6.70 -5.53
C VAL A 131 -15.36 6.54 -6.88
N MET A 132 -14.03 6.57 -6.85
CA MET A 132 -13.16 6.29 -7.98
C MET A 132 -12.31 5.06 -7.68
N ILE A 133 -12.22 4.13 -8.61
CA ILE A 133 -11.28 3.00 -8.54
C ILE A 133 -10.15 3.31 -9.51
N ALA A 134 -8.95 3.51 -8.99
CA ALA A 134 -7.85 4.09 -9.76
C ALA A 134 -6.58 3.23 -9.71
N GLU A 135 -6.05 2.92 -10.89
CA GLU A 135 -4.82 2.17 -11.07
C GLU A 135 -4.15 2.62 -12.37
N ALA A 136 -2.81 2.60 -12.39
CA ALA A 136 -2.06 2.86 -13.61
C ALA A 136 -1.93 1.53 -14.39
N ILE A 137 -3.08 1.10 -14.92
CA ILE A 137 -3.34 -0.24 -15.46
C ILE A 137 -2.47 -0.56 -16.68
N TRP A 138 -2.12 -1.83 -16.83
CA TRP A 138 -1.34 -2.26 -17.99
C TRP A 138 -2.16 -2.18 -19.30
N ASP A 139 -3.41 -2.61 -19.22
CA ASP A 139 -4.38 -2.60 -20.32
C ASP A 139 -5.81 -2.53 -19.74
N TRP A 140 -6.74 -1.93 -20.48
CA TRP A 140 -8.13 -1.78 -20.03
C TRP A 140 -8.83 -3.11 -19.80
N ALA A 141 -8.46 -4.15 -20.56
CA ALA A 141 -8.97 -5.50 -20.39
C ALA A 141 -8.67 -6.08 -19.00
N SER A 142 -7.71 -5.53 -18.25
CA SER A 142 -7.48 -5.87 -16.84
C SER A 142 -8.67 -5.50 -15.95
N TYR A 143 -9.32 -4.36 -16.18
CA TYR A 143 -10.54 -4.01 -15.45
C TYR A 143 -11.73 -4.87 -15.87
N GLU A 144 -11.82 -5.22 -17.15
CA GLU A 144 -12.88 -6.07 -17.69
C GLU A 144 -12.76 -7.51 -17.16
N ASN A 145 -11.60 -8.14 -17.37
CA ASN A 145 -11.38 -9.55 -17.06
C ASN A 145 -11.41 -9.85 -15.56
N TRP A 146 -11.06 -8.88 -14.72
CA TRP A 146 -11.05 -9.06 -13.26
C TRP A 146 -12.27 -8.46 -12.56
N GLY A 147 -13.34 -8.16 -13.30
CA GLY A 147 -14.66 -7.84 -12.75
C GLY A 147 -14.84 -6.41 -12.23
N TYR A 148 -13.90 -5.51 -12.51
CA TYR A 148 -13.97 -4.12 -12.03
C TYR A 148 -15.00 -3.28 -12.79
N VAL A 149 -15.28 -3.59 -14.06
CA VAL A 149 -16.34 -2.93 -14.83
C VAL A 149 -17.71 -3.15 -14.18
N ASP A 150 -18.00 -4.39 -13.77
CA ASP A 150 -19.26 -4.71 -13.09
C ASP A 150 -19.34 -4.06 -11.71
N VAL A 151 -18.23 -4.06 -10.94
CA VAL A 151 -18.19 -3.34 -9.65
C VAL A 151 -18.45 -1.85 -9.83
N ALA A 152 -17.79 -1.22 -10.79
CA ALA A 152 -17.95 0.20 -11.05
C ALA A 152 -19.39 0.54 -11.46
N LYS A 153 -19.98 -0.26 -12.35
CA LYS A 153 -21.36 -0.11 -12.80
C LYS A 153 -22.36 -0.26 -11.65
N ASP A 154 -22.25 -1.33 -10.87
CA ASP A 154 -23.19 -1.63 -9.79
C ASP A 154 -23.19 -0.56 -8.69
N LEU A 155 -22.03 0.04 -8.44
CA LEU A 155 -21.83 1.03 -7.38
C LEU A 155 -21.84 2.48 -7.87
N ASN A 156 -22.08 2.70 -9.18
CA ASN A 156 -21.93 4.00 -9.81
C ASN A 156 -20.56 4.67 -9.51
N ALA A 157 -19.51 3.85 -9.45
CA ALA A 157 -18.13 4.31 -9.27
C ALA A 157 -17.45 4.55 -10.63
N THR A 158 -16.40 5.37 -10.65
CA THR A 158 -15.64 5.67 -11.87
C THR A 158 -14.35 4.86 -11.90
N LEU A 159 -14.06 4.16 -13.01
CA LEU A 159 -12.74 3.57 -13.24
C LEU A 159 -11.80 4.63 -13.83
N ILE A 160 -10.64 4.81 -13.21
CA ILE A 160 -9.60 5.74 -13.67
C ILE A 160 -8.37 4.93 -14.06
N ASP A 161 -7.91 5.11 -15.29
CA ASP A 161 -6.58 4.72 -15.72
C ASP A 161 -5.61 5.87 -15.43
N LEU A 162 -4.73 5.67 -14.46
CA LEU A 162 -3.74 6.67 -14.07
C LEU A 162 -2.61 6.83 -15.10
N ASN A 163 -2.54 5.99 -16.14
CA ASN A 163 -1.69 6.22 -17.31
C ASN A 163 -2.31 7.18 -18.33
N SER A 164 -3.61 7.42 -18.24
CA SER A 164 -4.33 8.35 -19.11
C SER A 164 -4.37 9.74 -18.49
N ASP A 165 -4.34 10.77 -19.33
CA ASP A 165 -4.60 12.15 -18.90
C ASP A 165 -6.10 12.41 -18.71
N GLN A 166 -6.96 11.53 -19.22
CA GLN A 166 -8.40 11.62 -19.06
C GLN A 166 -8.84 11.19 -17.65
N PRO A 167 -9.92 11.80 -17.12
CA PRO A 167 -10.77 12.83 -17.74
C PRO A 167 -10.24 14.26 -17.61
N TYR A 168 -9.05 14.47 -17.05
CA TYR A 168 -8.54 15.81 -16.70
C TYR A 168 -7.84 16.53 -17.85
N GLY A 169 -7.41 15.81 -18.89
CA GLY A 169 -6.62 16.32 -20.01
C GLY A 169 -5.20 16.74 -19.62
N THR A 170 -4.72 16.37 -18.44
CA THR A 170 -3.36 16.71 -17.99
C THR A 170 -2.86 15.80 -16.88
N PHE A 171 -1.55 15.90 -16.60
CA PHE A 171 -0.90 15.39 -15.40
C PHE A 171 -0.33 16.55 -14.58
N ILE A 172 -0.16 16.33 -13.28
CA ILE A 172 0.35 17.34 -12.35
C ILE A 172 1.64 16.88 -11.68
N ALA A 173 2.51 17.82 -11.37
CA ALA A 173 3.67 17.60 -10.51
C ALA A 173 3.27 17.77 -9.04
N GLN A 174 3.31 16.70 -8.26
CA GLN A 174 3.08 16.70 -6.83
C GLN A 174 4.42 16.77 -6.10
N MET A 175 4.66 17.82 -5.33
CA MET A 175 5.87 17.94 -4.51
C MET A 175 5.89 16.84 -3.44
N VAL A 176 7.05 16.23 -3.23
CA VAL A 176 7.28 15.22 -2.18
C VAL A 176 7.39 15.87 -0.78
N GLY A 177 7.78 17.15 -0.74
CA GLY A 177 8.12 17.85 0.48
C GLY A 177 9.61 17.74 0.81
N ASP A 178 9.95 17.99 2.07
CA ASP A 178 11.35 17.93 2.54
C ASP A 178 11.84 16.47 2.68
N ASP A 179 13.16 16.30 2.73
CA ASP A 179 13.85 15.02 2.95
C ASP A 179 13.55 13.92 1.91
N TRP A 180 13.17 14.28 0.69
CA TRP A 180 13.05 13.34 -0.42
C TRP A 180 14.37 12.59 -0.69
N TYR A 181 14.29 11.36 -1.18
CA TYR A 181 15.46 10.52 -1.42
C TYR A 181 15.90 10.47 -2.88
N VAL A 182 14.94 10.44 -3.80
CA VAL A 182 15.16 10.25 -5.24
C VAL A 182 14.44 11.30 -6.07
N TYR A 183 13.18 11.57 -5.74
CA TYR A 183 12.33 12.52 -6.48
C TYR A 183 11.88 13.63 -5.54
N ASP A 184 12.17 14.88 -5.88
CA ASP A 184 11.66 16.07 -5.18
C ASP A 184 10.19 16.38 -5.55
N TRP A 185 9.75 15.93 -6.73
CA TRP A 185 8.36 15.93 -7.16
C TRP A 185 8.02 14.68 -7.99
N ILE A 186 6.74 14.32 -8.03
CA ILE A 186 6.22 13.14 -8.72
C ILE A 186 5.04 13.53 -9.63
N THR A 187 5.10 13.17 -10.91
CA THR A 187 3.95 13.21 -11.82
C THR A 187 2.82 12.28 -11.36
N PHE A 188 1.63 12.84 -11.17
CA PHE A 188 0.40 12.10 -10.90
C PHE A 188 -0.74 12.49 -11.85
N ASN A 189 -1.70 11.58 -12.01
CA ASN A 189 -3.02 11.93 -12.51
C ASN A 189 -3.77 12.74 -11.42
N PRO A 190 -4.46 13.84 -11.77
CA PRO A 190 -5.13 14.70 -10.79
C PRO A 190 -6.11 13.98 -9.86
N ALA A 191 -6.72 12.85 -10.27
CA ALA A 191 -7.60 12.03 -9.43
C ALA A 191 -6.98 11.71 -8.07
N LEU A 192 -5.67 11.51 -8.00
CA LEU A 192 -4.98 11.17 -6.76
C LEU A 192 -4.84 12.35 -5.80
N VAL A 193 -4.81 13.58 -6.30
CA VAL A 193 -4.57 14.78 -5.48
C VAL A 193 -5.89 15.42 -5.06
N GLU A 194 -6.90 15.39 -5.93
CA GLU A 194 -8.23 15.94 -5.59
C GLU A 194 -9.06 15.05 -4.67
N ALA A 195 -8.64 13.80 -4.44
CA ALA A 195 -9.34 12.90 -3.55
C ALA A 195 -9.21 13.37 -2.10
N ASP A 196 -10.35 13.53 -1.43
CA ASP A 196 -10.43 13.80 0.00
C ASP A 196 -9.94 12.60 0.81
N VAL A 197 -10.23 11.39 0.30
CA VAL A 197 -9.82 10.12 0.91
C VAL A 197 -9.13 9.23 -0.11
N PHE A 198 -7.98 8.68 0.23
CA PHE A 198 -7.26 7.71 -0.60
C PHE A 198 -7.03 6.41 0.16
N MET A 199 -7.46 5.29 -0.40
CA MET A 199 -7.35 3.96 0.22
C MET A 199 -6.56 3.01 -0.68
N SER A 200 -5.42 2.52 -0.20
CA SER A 200 -4.61 1.53 -0.92
C SER A 200 -4.95 0.10 -0.48
N VAL A 201 -5.47 -0.69 -1.41
CA VAL A 201 -5.91 -2.08 -1.21
C VAL A 201 -5.01 -3.04 -1.96
N ALA A 202 -3.91 -3.44 -1.31
CA ALA A 202 -2.91 -4.31 -1.89
C ALA A 202 -3.17 -5.80 -1.66
N LYS A 203 -2.92 -6.63 -2.68
CA LYS A 203 -2.74 -8.08 -2.51
C LYS A 203 -1.37 -8.34 -1.87
N LEU A 204 -1.32 -9.07 -0.76
CA LEU A 204 -0.06 -9.50 -0.14
C LEU A 204 0.57 -10.64 -0.94
N LYS A 205 1.79 -10.44 -1.41
CA LYS A 205 2.65 -11.42 -2.11
C LYS A 205 4.12 -11.02 -1.98
N THR A 206 5.02 -11.92 -2.36
CA THR A 206 6.45 -11.60 -2.45
C THR A 206 6.74 -10.66 -3.62
N HIS A 207 7.72 -9.78 -3.46
CA HIS A 207 8.22 -8.91 -4.51
C HIS A 207 9.76 -8.97 -4.54
N GLN A 208 10.35 -9.30 -5.69
CA GLN A 208 11.77 -9.59 -5.83
C GLN A 208 12.69 -8.49 -5.25
N LEU A 209 12.33 -7.22 -5.41
CA LEU A 209 13.15 -6.08 -4.98
C LEU A 209 12.69 -5.41 -3.67
N ALA A 210 11.44 -5.61 -3.28
CA ALA A 210 10.83 -4.92 -2.12
C ALA A 210 10.56 -5.88 -0.95
N GLY A 211 10.88 -7.16 -1.12
CA GLY A 211 10.52 -8.25 -0.21
C GLY A 211 9.05 -8.65 -0.35
N VAL A 212 8.13 -7.72 -0.07
CA VAL A 212 6.69 -7.95 -0.09
C VAL A 212 5.93 -6.82 -0.79
N THR A 213 4.75 -7.13 -1.32
CA THR A 213 3.74 -6.14 -1.65
C THR A 213 2.90 -5.83 -0.41
N LEU A 214 2.60 -4.55 -0.21
CA LEU A 214 1.76 -4.00 0.84
C LEU A 214 1.28 -2.62 0.38
N SER A 215 0.46 -1.94 1.19
CA SER A 215 -0.13 -0.64 0.84
C SER A 215 0.88 0.39 0.36
N MET A 216 2.02 0.54 1.04
CA MET A 216 3.09 1.46 0.63
C MET A 216 3.68 1.13 -0.75
N LYS A 217 4.01 -0.15 -0.99
CA LYS A 217 4.61 -0.59 -2.26
C LYS A 217 3.62 -0.46 -3.43
N ASN A 218 2.32 -0.58 -3.13
CA ASN A 218 1.26 -0.48 -4.12
C ASN A 218 1.23 0.90 -4.80
N LEU A 219 1.78 1.94 -4.15
CA LEU A 219 1.87 3.28 -4.73
C LEU A 219 2.83 3.36 -5.92
N VAL A 220 3.63 2.34 -6.20
CA VAL A 220 4.34 2.28 -7.49
C VAL A 220 3.36 2.31 -8.67
N GLY A 221 2.14 1.79 -8.51
CA GLY A 221 1.08 1.88 -9.51
C GLY A 221 0.33 3.21 -9.51
N THR A 222 0.69 4.23 -8.74
CA THR A 222 0.00 5.54 -8.83
C THR A 222 0.54 6.42 -9.94
N VAL A 223 1.76 6.17 -10.42
CA VAL A 223 2.39 7.03 -11.41
C VAL A 223 2.12 6.58 -12.86
N PRO A 224 1.91 7.53 -13.78
CA PRO A 224 1.72 7.21 -15.20
C PRO A 224 3.01 6.65 -15.81
N LEU A 225 2.93 5.49 -16.48
CA LEU A 225 4.06 4.73 -17.01
C LEU A 225 5.00 5.59 -17.87
N ALA A 226 4.44 6.44 -18.74
CA ALA A 226 5.17 7.23 -19.73
C ALA A 226 6.29 8.11 -19.12
N PHE A 227 6.14 8.55 -17.87
CA PHE A 227 7.12 9.42 -17.20
C PHE A 227 8.20 8.65 -16.42
N TYR A 228 8.03 7.33 -16.23
CA TYR A 228 8.85 6.53 -15.30
C TYR A 228 9.39 5.23 -15.91
N GLN A 229 9.48 5.17 -17.22
CA GLN A 229 10.09 4.07 -17.96
C GLN A 229 11.51 4.40 -18.41
N LEU A 230 12.36 3.38 -18.50
CA LEU A 230 13.66 3.47 -19.16
C LEU A 230 13.58 2.69 -20.48
N ASN A 231 14.21 3.22 -21.53
CA ASN A 231 14.33 2.54 -22.83
C ASN A 231 13.01 2.05 -23.45
N ASN A 232 11.86 2.65 -23.08
CA ASN A 232 10.54 2.27 -23.58
C ASN A 232 10.21 0.78 -23.38
N ASP A 233 10.59 0.22 -22.24
CA ASP A 233 10.45 -1.20 -21.92
C ASP A 233 9.03 -1.63 -21.49
N GLY A 234 8.10 -0.68 -21.35
CA GLY A 234 6.74 -0.94 -20.90
C GLY A 234 6.60 -1.10 -19.39
N TYR A 235 7.65 -0.87 -18.60
CA TYR A 235 7.65 -0.98 -17.15
C TYR A 235 8.05 0.33 -16.49
N ARG A 236 7.73 0.48 -15.20
CA ARG A 236 8.17 1.65 -14.41
C ARG A 236 9.62 1.50 -13.95
N THR A 237 10.53 1.16 -14.87
CA THR A 237 11.93 0.86 -14.55
C THR A 237 12.71 2.07 -14.04
N ALA A 238 12.31 3.30 -14.31
CA ALA A 238 12.99 4.48 -13.75
C ALA A 238 12.84 4.55 -12.21
N LEU A 239 11.73 4.02 -11.67
CA LEU A 239 11.54 3.89 -10.21
C LEU A 239 12.47 2.84 -9.61
N HIS A 240 12.87 1.85 -10.39
CA HIS A 240 13.79 0.79 -9.98
C HIS A 240 15.24 1.23 -10.16
N GLY A 241 15.54 1.98 -11.23
CA GLY A 241 16.90 2.39 -11.57
C GLY A 241 17.65 1.31 -12.36
N PRO A 242 18.79 1.65 -12.97
CA PRO A 242 19.56 0.72 -13.76
C PRO A 242 20.27 -0.32 -12.89
N GLY A 243 20.41 -1.54 -13.40
CA GLY A 243 21.33 -2.55 -12.88
C GLY A 243 21.20 -2.83 -11.37
N ASP A 244 22.32 -2.71 -10.66
CA ASP A 244 22.48 -3.03 -9.24
C ASP A 244 21.84 -2.01 -8.29
N GLU A 245 21.46 -0.83 -8.79
CA GLU A 245 20.78 0.20 -7.99
C GLU A 245 19.36 -0.22 -7.57
N SER A 246 18.74 -1.16 -8.29
CA SER A 246 17.36 -1.63 -8.09
C SER A 246 17.00 -1.91 -6.63
N SER A 247 17.90 -2.57 -5.91
CA SER A 247 17.70 -2.95 -4.51
C SER A 247 17.74 -1.77 -3.53
N ARG A 248 18.40 -0.67 -3.90
CA ARG A 248 18.59 0.52 -3.04
C ARG A 248 17.69 1.68 -3.43
N ARG A 249 17.36 1.82 -4.71
CA ARG A 249 16.54 2.91 -5.23
C ARG A 249 15.06 2.68 -4.99
N LEU A 250 14.54 1.49 -5.30
CA LEU A 250 13.11 1.21 -5.17
C LEU A 250 12.57 1.47 -3.74
N PRO A 251 13.21 1.03 -2.65
CA PRO A 251 12.73 1.35 -1.29
C PRO A 251 12.64 2.84 -1.01
N ARG A 252 13.59 3.63 -1.52
CA ARG A 252 13.61 5.10 -1.37
C ARG A 252 12.50 5.77 -2.17
N VAL A 253 12.29 5.33 -3.39
CA VAL A 253 11.19 5.81 -4.24
C VAL A 253 9.82 5.47 -3.62
N ILE A 254 9.68 4.31 -2.97
CA ILE A 254 8.46 3.98 -2.21
C ILE A 254 8.23 5.02 -1.11
N VAL A 255 9.28 5.44 -0.39
CA VAL A 255 9.13 6.49 0.64
C VAL A 255 8.70 7.81 0.01
N ASP A 256 9.33 8.23 -1.08
CA ASP A 256 8.97 9.48 -1.78
C ASP A 256 7.51 9.45 -2.28
N LEU A 257 7.06 8.31 -2.83
CA LEU A 257 5.67 8.11 -3.25
C LEU A 257 4.67 8.27 -2.09
N ASN A 258 4.99 7.68 -0.93
CA ASN A 258 4.12 7.75 0.25
C ASN A 258 4.14 9.13 0.92
N ARG A 259 5.19 9.94 0.70
CA ARG A 259 5.21 11.35 1.10
C ARG A 259 4.41 12.23 0.14
N ALA A 260 4.54 12.00 -1.16
CA ALA A 260 3.79 12.73 -2.19
C ALA A 260 2.28 12.47 -2.10
N ARG A 261 1.88 11.23 -1.80
CA ARG A 261 0.49 10.87 -1.51
C ARG A 261 0.44 9.89 -0.33
N PRO A 262 0.24 10.38 0.90
CA PRO A 262 0.08 9.53 2.08
C PRO A 262 -1.12 8.57 1.95
N VAL A 263 -0.95 7.38 2.52
CA VAL A 263 -1.98 6.34 2.69
C VAL A 263 -2.49 6.34 4.12
#